data_AF-A0A1F8N081-F1
#
_entry.id   AF-A0A1F8N081-F1
#
_cell.length_a   1.000
_cell.length_b   1.000
_cell.length_c   1.000
_cell.angle_alpha   90.00
_cell.angle_beta   90.00
_cell.angle_gamma   90.00
#
_symmetry.space_group_name_H-M   'P 1'
#
loop_
_entity.id
_entity.type
_entity.pdbx_description
1 polymer ?
#
loop_
_entity_poly.entity_id
_entity_poly.type
_entity_poly.pdbx_seq_one_letter_code
_entity_poly.pdbx_strand_id
1 'polypeptide(L)'
;VEISKNNRKRLVTACVYLVEDGLVVKTETPQINTYRKTLLELMLASSPSKTILDMARQYGASKSRFEAERSNCILCGQCVRYCNEIKKANAIGFVGRGIERRVVFLPEIASTVCASCRECFSLCPTGKLASETDGVSFDGLTLEDFLNTGHCV
;
A
#
# COMPACT_ATOMS: atom_id res chain seq x y z
N VAL A 1 -15.10 -8.27 2.51
CA VAL A 1 -15.92 -9.22 3.29
C VAL A 1 -17.25 -9.39 2.59
N GLU A 2 -17.93 -10.51 2.82
CA GLU A 2 -19.30 -10.70 2.33
C GLU A 2 -20.26 -10.23 3.42
N ILE A 3 -21.20 -9.36 3.09
CA ILE A 3 -22.26 -8.92 3.99
C ILE A 3 -23.62 -9.39 3.49
N SER A 4 -24.55 -9.62 4.42
CA SER A 4 -25.91 -10.02 4.14
C SER A 4 -26.89 -9.21 4.99
N LYS A 5 -27.91 -8.62 4.36
CA LYS A 5 -29.06 -7.97 5.02
C LYS A 5 -30.33 -8.21 4.20
N ASN A 6 -31.42 -8.61 4.84
CA ASN A 6 -32.70 -8.92 4.18
C ASN A 6 -32.55 -9.87 2.97
N ASN A 7 -31.79 -10.96 3.13
CA ASN A 7 -31.44 -11.92 2.08
C ASN A 7 -30.67 -11.37 0.87
N ARG A 8 -30.22 -10.10 0.89
CA ARG A 8 -29.34 -9.53 -0.14
C ARG A 8 -27.89 -9.65 0.29
N LYS A 9 -27.07 -10.31 -0.54
CA LYS A 9 -25.63 -10.46 -0.32
C LYS A 9 -24.84 -9.47 -1.16
N ARG A 10 -23.78 -8.90 -0.59
CA ARG A 10 -22.86 -7.99 -1.29
C ARG A 10 -21.43 -8.20 -0.81
N LEU A 11 -20.47 -8.00 -1.71
CA LEU A 11 -19.06 -7.88 -1.35
C LEU A 11 -18.73 -6.43 -1.09
N VAL A 12 -18.12 -6.15 0.06
CA VAL A 12 -17.78 -4.79 0.48
C VAL A 12 -16.39 -4.73 1.10
N THR A 13 -15.80 -3.54 1.06
CA THR A 13 -14.56 -3.20 1.77
C THR A 13 -14.87 -2.96 3.25
N ALA A 14 -14.31 -3.81 4.12
CA ALA A 14 -14.61 -3.76 5.55
C ALA A 14 -14.15 -2.46 6.23
N CYS A 15 -13.11 -1.82 5.71
CA CYS A 15 -12.50 -0.63 6.30
C CYS A 15 -13.35 0.65 6.19
N VAL A 16 -14.34 0.69 5.30
CA VAL A 16 -15.15 1.89 5.02
C VAL A 16 -16.65 1.63 5.06
N TYR A 17 -17.09 0.37 4.97
CA TYR A 17 -18.51 0.04 5.04
C TYR A 17 -19.06 0.27 6.45
N LEU A 18 -20.15 1.03 6.57
CA LEU A 18 -20.75 1.40 7.85
C LEU A 18 -21.48 0.20 8.48
N VAL A 19 -21.36 0.06 9.79
CA VAL A 19 -22.08 -0.95 10.56
C VAL A 19 -23.56 -0.58 10.67
N GLU A 20 -24.42 -1.58 10.62
CA GLU A 20 -25.87 -1.42 10.70
C GLU A 20 -26.47 -2.57 11.51
N ASP A 21 -27.62 -2.32 12.15
CA ASP A 21 -28.37 -3.37 12.83
C ASP A 21 -28.83 -4.46 11.85
N GLY A 22 -28.74 -5.71 12.31
CA GLY A 22 -29.08 -6.89 11.53
C GLY A 22 -28.09 -7.25 10.41
N LEU A 23 -26.92 -6.59 10.36
CA LEU A 23 -25.87 -6.90 9.40
C LEU A 23 -25.16 -8.21 9.76
N VAL A 24 -25.18 -9.20 8.86
CA VAL A 24 -24.40 -10.44 9.00
C VAL A 24 -23.14 -10.35 8.16
N VAL A 25 -21.97 -10.45 8.79
CA VAL A 25 -20.66 -10.38 8.12
C VAL A 25 -20.04 -11.77 8.06
N LYS A 26 -19.66 -12.20 6.86
CA LYS A 26 -18.88 -13.41 6.62
C LYS A 26 -17.49 -13.04 6.13
N THR A 27 -16.48 -13.43 6.90
CA THR A 27 -15.07 -13.16 6.60
C THR A 27 -14.39 -14.33 5.91
N GLU A 28 -14.92 -15.55 6.07
CA GLU A 28 -14.36 -16.79 5.54
C GLU A 28 -15.39 -17.52 4.67
N THR A 29 -15.46 -17.14 3.40
CA THR A 29 -16.24 -17.85 2.37
C THR A 29 -15.32 -18.27 1.22
N PRO A 30 -15.65 -19.34 0.47
CA PRO A 30 -14.82 -19.77 -0.68
C PRO A 30 -14.57 -18.63 -1.69
N GLN A 31 -15.60 -17.81 -1.91
CA GLN A 31 -15.52 -16.64 -2.78
C GLN A 31 -14.56 -15.58 -2.21
N ILE A 32 -14.66 -15.23 -0.92
CA ILE A 32 -13.76 -14.26 -0.29
C ILE A 32 -12.30 -14.73 -0.33
N ASN A 33 -12.06 -16.01 -0.07
CA ASN A 33 -10.72 -16.58 -0.05
C ASN A 33 -10.09 -16.59 -1.45
N THR A 34 -10.90 -16.80 -2.50
CA THR A 34 -10.47 -16.68 -3.89
C THR A 34 -10.08 -15.24 -4.26
N TYR A 35 -10.84 -14.24 -3.82
CA TYR A 35 -10.48 -12.83 -4.05
C TYR A 35 -9.21 -12.42 -3.31
N ARG A 36 -9.09 -12.78 -2.03
CA ARG A 36 -7.88 -12.49 -1.23
C ARG A 36 -6.65 -13.13 -1.84
N LYS A 37 -6.75 -14.41 -2.26
CA LYS A 37 -5.67 -15.09 -2.99
C LYS A 37 -5.26 -14.32 -4.25
N THR A 38 -6.22 -13.89 -5.07
CA THR A 38 -5.95 -13.14 -6.30
C THR A 38 -5.26 -11.79 -6.02
N LEU A 39 -5.72 -11.05 -5.01
CA LEU A 39 -5.10 -9.79 -4.60
C LEU A 39 -3.67 -10.00 -4.10
N LEU A 40 -3.43 -11.07 -3.33
CA LEU A 40 -2.09 -11.42 -2.85
C LEU A 40 -1.15 -11.82 -3.99
N GLU A 41 -1.64 -12.56 -4.98
CA GLU A 41 -0.87 -12.85 -6.19
C GLU A 41 -0.47 -11.57 -6.93
N LEU A 42 -1.39 -10.59 -7.06
CA LEU A 42 -1.08 -9.29 -7.65
C LEU A 42 -0.05 -8.52 -6.82
N MET A 43 -0.20 -8.49 -5.50
CA MET A 43 0.75 -7.82 -4.60
C MET A 43 2.15 -8.46 -4.65
N LEU A 44 2.22 -9.79 -4.74
CA LEU A 44 3.47 -10.55 -4.88
C LEU A 44 4.22 -10.20 -6.17
N ALA A 45 3.52 -9.78 -7.23
CA ALA A 45 4.15 -9.35 -8.48
C ALA A 45 5.09 -8.16 -8.27
N SER A 46 4.65 -7.17 -7.49
CA SER A 46 5.38 -5.90 -7.28
C SER A 46 6.13 -5.82 -5.95
N SER A 47 5.67 -6.52 -4.90
CA SER A 47 6.23 -6.46 -3.55
C SER A 47 6.19 -7.82 -2.84
N PRO A 48 7.19 -8.70 -3.03
CA PRO A 48 7.32 -9.95 -2.30
C PRO A 48 7.90 -9.75 -0.88
N SER A 49 7.33 -8.81 -0.12
CA SER A 49 7.73 -8.53 1.26
C SER A 49 7.32 -9.65 2.22
N LYS A 50 7.98 -9.75 3.39
CA LYS A 50 7.67 -10.75 4.42
C LYS A 50 6.18 -10.79 4.77
N THR A 51 5.58 -9.63 5.03
CA THR A 51 4.16 -9.49 5.36
C THR A 51 3.25 -10.09 4.28
N ILE A 52 3.55 -9.81 3.01
CA ILE A 52 2.76 -10.31 1.88
C ILE A 52 2.98 -11.82 1.72
N LEU A 53 4.21 -12.31 1.88
CA LEU A 53 4.51 -13.74 1.85
C LEU A 53 3.80 -14.52 2.96
N ASP A 54 3.73 -13.97 4.17
CA ASP A 54 3.04 -14.60 5.29
C ASP A 54 1.51 -14.67 5.03
N MET A 55 0.91 -13.58 4.53
CA MET A 55 -0.50 -13.59 4.09
C MET A 55 -0.73 -14.53 2.90
N ALA A 56 0.19 -14.57 1.94
CA ALA A 56 0.12 -15.45 0.78
C ALA A 56 0.09 -16.92 1.19
N ARG A 57 0.92 -17.32 2.16
CA ARG A 57 0.88 -18.67 2.76
C ARG A 57 -0.47 -18.97 3.39
N GLN A 58 -1.05 -18.02 4.12
CA GLN A 58 -2.36 -18.19 4.76
C GLN A 58 -3.48 -18.48 3.76
N TYR A 59 -3.49 -17.79 2.61
CA TYR A 59 -4.54 -17.92 1.60
C TYR A 59 -4.17 -18.84 0.41
N GLY A 60 -3.02 -19.52 0.48
CA GLY A 60 -2.57 -20.46 -0.56
C GLY A 60 -2.20 -19.79 -1.90
N ALA A 61 -1.68 -18.56 -1.85
CA ALA A 61 -1.07 -17.88 -3.01
C ALA A 61 0.42 -18.23 -3.08
N SER A 62 0.87 -18.88 -4.16
CA SER A 62 2.23 -19.42 -4.27
C SER A 62 3.11 -18.73 -5.33
N LYS A 63 2.51 -18.23 -6.41
CA LYS A 63 3.22 -17.49 -7.47
C LYS A 63 2.32 -16.41 -8.03
N SER A 64 2.86 -15.21 -8.26
CA SER A 64 2.16 -14.21 -9.05
C SER A 64 1.93 -14.73 -10.47
N ARG A 65 0.69 -14.69 -10.92
CA ARG A 65 0.32 -14.92 -12.33
C ARG A 65 0.38 -13.63 -13.16
N PHE A 66 0.70 -12.52 -12.51
CA PHE A 66 0.79 -11.18 -13.08
C PHE A 66 2.24 -10.74 -13.19
N GLU A 67 2.55 -9.95 -14.21
CA GLU A 67 3.82 -9.27 -14.37
C GLU A 67 3.67 -7.82 -13.89
N ALA A 68 4.62 -7.37 -13.07
CA ALA A 68 4.68 -6.00 -12.58
C ALA A 68 6.13 -5.63 -12.29
N GLU A 69 6.44 -4.35 -12.41
CA GLU A 69 7.72 -3.82 -11.95
C GLU A 69 7.82 -3.97 -10.42
N ARG A 70 8.99 -4.39 -9.96
CA ARG A 70 9.26 -4.55 -8.54
C ARG A 70 9.52 -3.19 -7.91
N SER A 71 8.55 -2.70 -7.17
CA SER A 71 8.63 -1.41 -6.49
C SER A 71 8.74 -1.53 -4.97
N ASN A 72 8.50 -2.74 -4.42
CA ASN A 72 8.31 -3.02 -3.00
C ASN A 72 7.22 -2.18 -2.30
N CYS A 73 6.52 -1.30 -3.01
CA CYS A 73 5.44 -0.46 -2.52
C CYS A 73 4.10 -1.02 -3.00
N ILE A 74 3.15 -1.24 -2.09
CA ILE A 74 1.77 -1.60 -2.46
C ILE A 74 0.82 -0.40 -2.54
N LEU A 75 1.36 0.83 -2.54
CA LEU A 75 0.59 2.08 -2.64
C LEU A 75 -0.54 2.20 -1.60
N CYS A 76 -0.36 1.62 -0.40
CA CYS A 76 -1.36 1.65 0.67
C CYS A 76 -1.63 3.05 1.25
N GLY A 77 -0.71 4.00 1.02
CA GLY A 77 -0.86 5.40 1.43
C GLY A 77 -0.71 5.66 2.93
N GLN A 78 -0.34 4.68 3.75
CA GLN A 78 -0.20 4.86 5.20
C GLN A 78 0.86 5.92 5.56
N CYS A 79 2.00 5.93 4.85
CA CYS A 79 3.05 6.93 5.07
C CYS A 79 2.61 8.35 4.68
N VAL A 80 2.00 8.51 3.51
CA VAL A 80 1.47 9.79 3.02
C VAL A 80 0.42 10.33 3.99
N ARG A 81 -0.56 9.49 4.36
CA ARG A 81 -1.60 9.87 5.31
C ARG A 81 -1.04 10.24 6.67
N TYR A 82 -0.10 9.47 7.22
CA TYR A 82 0.54 9.81 8.49
C TYR A 82 1.26 11.17 8.42
N CYS A 83 2.05 11.39 7.36
CA CYS A 83 2.80 12.62 7.17
C CYS A 83 1.87 13.85 7.09
N ASN A 84 0.74 13.72 6.41
CA ASN A 84 -0.20 14.81 6.15
C ASN A 84 -1.20 15.03 7.30
N GLU A 85 -1.74 13.95 7.87
CA GLU A 85 -2.81 13.99 8.85
C GLU A 85 -2.27 14.15 10.27
N ILE A 86 -1.21 13.42 10.63
CA ILE A 86 -0.67 13.39 12.00
C ILE A 86 0.49 14.35 12.14
N LYS A 87 1.52 14.20 11.30
CA LYS A 87 2.73 14.99 11.46
C LYS A 87 2.61 16.42 10.91
N LYS A 88 1.63 16.64 10.03
CA LYS A 88 1.38 17.92 9.32
C LYS A 88 2.59 18.45 8.55
N ALA A 89 3.55 17.58 8.23
CA ALA A 89 4.78 17.97 7.56
C ALA A 89 4.60 18.05 6.03
N ASN A 90 3.72 17.22 5.45
CA ASN A 90 3.52 17.12 4.01
C ASN A 90 4.80 16.86 3.20
N ALA A 91 5.77 16.16 3.82
CA ALA A 91 7.06 15.82 3.20
C ALA A 91 6.96 14.65 2.22
N ILE A 92 5.87 13.88 2.25
CA ILE A 92 5.68 12.66 1.45
C ILE A 92 4.36 12.76 0.69
N GLY A 93 4.38 12.48 -0.61
CA GLY A 93 3.22 12.57 -1.48
C GLY A 93 3.11 11.42 -2.47
N PHE A 94 1.99 11.40 -3.20
CA PHE A 94 1.82 10.57 -4.38
C PHE A 94 2.01 11.41 -5.63
N VAL A 95 2.73 10.86 -6.61
CA VAL A 95 2.87 11.43 -7.96
C VAL A 95 2.52 10.38 -9.00
N GLY A 96 2.19 10.82 -10.21
CA GLY A 96 1.78 9.95 -11.30
C GLY A 96 0.37 9.36 -11.16
N ARG A 97 0.01 8.53 -12.16
CA ARG A 97 -1.31 7.89 -12.29
C ARG A 97 -1.17 6.46 -12.79
N GLY A 98 -2.15 5.62 -12.48
CA GLY A 98 -2.16 4.23 -12.95
C GLY A 98 -0.91 3.47 -12.49
N ILE A 99 -0.26 2.79 -13.43
CA ILE A 99 0.96 2.01 -13.18
C ILE A 99 2.17 2.87 -12.82
N GLU A 100 2.18 4.14 -13.23
CA GLU A 100 3.25 5.10 -12.92
C GLU A 100 3.07 5.78 -11.57
N ARG A 101 2.06 5.40 -10.78
CA ARG A 101 1.83 6.02 -9.49
C ARG A 101 2.92 5.61 -8.50
N ARG A 102 3.65 6.58 -7.94
CA ARG A 102 4.74 6.35 -6.97
C ARG A 102 4.57 7.23 -5.74
N VAL A 103 5.20 6.80 -4.64
CA VAL A 103 5.37 7.63 -3.44
C VAL A 103 6.69 8.37 -3.58
N VAL A 104 6.68 9.68 -3.35
CA VAL A 104 7.88 10.52 -3.37
C VAL A 104 8.02 11.35 -2.12
N PHE A 105 9.25 11.71 -1.81
CA PHE A 105 9.64 12.67 -0.80
C PHE A 105 9.93 14.01 -1.47
N LEU A 106 9.43 15.10 -0.90
CA LEU A 106 9.73 16.46 -1.36
C LEU A 106 11.03 16.90 -0.67
N PRO A 107 12.17 17.01 -1.40
CA PRO A 107 13.47 17.22 -0.77
C PRO A 107 13.55 18.47 0.10
N GLU A 108 12.85 19.55 -0.27
CA GLU A 108 12.84 20.83 0.44
C GLU A 108 12.31 20.69 1.86
N ILE A 109 11.38 19.76 2.08
CA ILE A 109 10.75 19.51 3.38
C ILE A 109 11.35 18.27 4.04
N ALA A 110 11.53 17.20 3.28
CA ALA A 110 11.98 15.91 3.79
C ALA A 110 13.38 15.99 4.39
N SER A 111 14.31 16.74 3.77
CA SER A 111 15.68 16.90 4.27
C SER A 111 15.77 17.50 5.67
N THR A 112 14.78 18.30 6.07
CA THR A 112 14.77 18.97 7.37
C THR A 112 14.01 18.17 8.44
N VAL A 113 12.93 17.47 8.07
CA VAL A 113 12.01 16.83 9.02
C VAL A 113 12.24 15.32 9.14
N CYS A 114 12.55 14.63 8.03
CA CYS A 114 12.49 13.17 8.00
C CYS A 114 13.63 12.51 8.78
N ALA A 115 14.81 13.13 8.86
CA ALA A 115 15.98 12.60 9.55
C ALA A 115 15.70 12.31 11.04
N SER A 116 14.98 13.21 11.72
CA SER A 116 14.60 13.05 13.12
C SER A 116 13.26 12.35 13.30
N CYS A 117 12.33 12.47 12.34
CA CYS A 117 10.97 11.95 12.47
C CYS A 117 10.91 10.43 12.32
N ARG A 118 11.09 9.90 11.09
CA ARG A 118 11.02 8.46 10.73
C ARG A 118 9.80 7.67 11.22
N GLU A 119 8.80 8.32 11.83
CA GLU A 119 7.67 7.65 12.50
C GLU A 119 6.85 6.77 11.53
N CYS A 120 6.71 7.18 10.27
CA CYS A 120 5.98 6.43 9.26
C CYS A 120 6.70 5.16 8.73
N PHE A 121 7.98 4.97 9.05
CA PHE A 121 8.76 3.82 8.56
C PHE A 121 8.22 2.52 9.12
N SER A 122 7.88 2.52 10.42
CA SER A 122 7.26 1.38 11.11
C SER A 122 5.84 1.07 10.61
N LEU A 123 5.15 2.06 10.03
CA LEU A 123 3.82 1.92 9.47
C LEU A 123 3.85 1.28 8.08
N CYS A 124 4.99 1.28 7.39
CA CYS A 124 5.08 0.70 6.05
C CYS A 124 4.92 -0.82 6.13
N PRO A 125 3.81 -1.41 5.65
CA PRO A 125 3.55 -2.83 5.85
C PRO A 125 4.53 -3.74 5.08
N THR A 126 5.14 -3.21 4.02
CA THR A 126 6.13 -3.93 3.21
C THR A 126 7.57 -3.68 3.66
N GLY A 127 7.79 -2.73 4.59
CA GLY A 127 9.11 -2.32 5.03
C GLY A 127 9.89 -1.45 4.03
N LYS A 128 9.31 -1.10 2.88
CA LYS A 128 9.98 -0.35 1.80
C LYS A 128 10.72 0.90 2.29
N LEU A 129 10.05 1.73 3.10
CA LEU A 129 10.63 3.00 3.52
C LEU A 129 11.92 2.80 4.30
N ALA A 130 11.90 1.92 5.30
CA ALA A 130 13.07 1.64 6.12
C ALA A 130 14.20 0.93 5.34
N SER A 131 13.90 0.28 4.22
CA SER A 131 14.91 -0.38 3.38
C SER A 131 15.56 0.53 2.34
N GLU A 132 14.87 1.59 1.91
CA GLU A 132 15.32 2.44 0.80
C GLU A 132 15.75 3.85 1.23
N THR A 133 15.39 4.28 2.44
CA THR A 133 15.80 5.58 2.99
C THR A 133 16.04 5.50 4.49
N ASP A 134 17.02 6.25 4.97
CA ASP A 134 17.31 6.45 6.39
C ASP A 134 16.70 7.75 6.95
N GLY A 135 15.95 8.48 6.12
CA GLY A 135 15.40 9.80 6.42
C GLY A 135 16.33 10.97 6.10
N VAL A 136 17.53 10.71 5.59
CA VAL A 136 18.52 11.71 5.15
C VAL A 136 18.73 11.62 3.64
N SER A 137 18.86 10.40 3.09
CA SER A 137 18.95 10.17 1.64
C SER A 137 17.60 9.72 1.05
N PHE A 138 17.30 10.16 -0.17
CA PHE A 138 16.04 9.88 -0.85
C PHE A 138 16.23 9.45 -2.31
N ASP A 139 17.40 8.89 -2.65
CA ASP A 139 17.76 8.53 -4.02
C ASP A 139 16.73 7.57 -4.63
N GLY A 140 16.15 7.93 -5.77
CA GLY A 140 15.09 7.15 -6.44
C GLY A 140 13.70 7.35 -5.83
N LEU A 141 13.55 8.23 -4.84
CA LEU A 141 12.31 8.51 -4.13
C LEU A 141 11.92 9.99 -4.20
N THR A 142 12.58 10.81 -5.01
CA THR A 142 12.25 12.24 -5.17
C THR A 142 11.32 12.51 -6.36
N LEU A 143 10.81 13.75 -6.44
CA LEU A 143 10.05 14.19 -7.61
C LEU A 143 10.95 14.24 -8.86
N GLU A 144 12.20 14.67 -8.70
CA GLU A 144 13.18 14.73 -9.77
C GLU A 144 13.47 13.34 -10.33
N ASP A 145 13.65 12.34 -9.47
CA ASP A 145 13.84 10.95 -9.89
C ASP A 145 12.66 10.43 -10.70
N PHE A 146 11.44 10.75 -10.25
CA PHE A 146 10.22 10.40 -10.99
C PHE A 146 10.20 11.03 -12.39
N LEU A 147 10.55 12.31 -12.52
CA LEU A 147 10.58 13.00 -13.82
C LEU A 147 11.71 12.47 -14.72
N ASN A 148 12.86 12.12 -14.16
CA ASN A 148 14.04 11.64 -14.89
C ASN A 148 13.89 10.20 -15.40
N THR A 149 12.99 9.40 -14.82
CA THR A 149 12.72 8.03 -15.29
C THR A 149 11.97 7.94 -16.63
N GLY A 150 11.68 9.07 -17.29
CA GLY A 150 11.22 9.09 -18.69
C GLY A 150 9.77 8.65 -18.91
N HIS A 151 8.96 8.52 -17.85
CA HIS A 151 7.55 8.12 -17.93
C HIS A 151 6.59 9.28 -18.26
N CYS A 152 7.11 10.42 -18.74
CA CYS A 152 6.32 11.51 -19.29
C CYS A 152 6.21 11.36 -20.82
N VAL A 153 5.30 10.50 -21.28
CA VAL A 153 4.65 10.61 -22.59
C VAL A 153 3.18 10.25 -22.45
#